data_AF-A0A961QMN8-F1
#
_entry.id   AF-A0A961QMN8-F1
#
_cell.length_a   1.000
_cell.length_b   1.000
_cell.length_c   1.000
_cell.angle_alpha   90.00
_cell.angle_beta   90.00
_cell.angle_gamma   90.00
#
_symmetry.space_group_name_H-M   'P 1'
#
loop_
_entity.id
_entity.type
_entity.pdbx_description
1 polymer ?
#
loop_
_entity_poly.entity_id
_entity_poly.type
_entity_poly.pdbx_seq_one_letter_code
_entity_poly.pdbx_strand_id
1 'polypeptide(L)'
;NSQAKVAANAVRADLTGSRLFPARYSNTCWSLIAPDDGVKVGASYQPGADQIESVSSFISDVGESADLRRRTYEESIGWYEGITADIFG
;
A
#
# COMPACT_ATOMS: atom_id res chain seq x y z
N ASN A 1 5.52 0.01 -3.80
CA ASN A 1 6.36 1.04 -4.47
C ASN A 1 5.78 2.46 -4.38
N SER A 2 4.99 2.79 -3.35
CA SER A 2 4.23 4.05 -3.30
C SER A 2 5.12 5.31 -3.34
N GLN A 3 6.15 5.38 -2.48
CA GLN A 3 7.08 6.51 -2.44
C GLN A 3 7.89 6.67 -3.74
N ALA A 4 8.30 5.56 -4.37
CA ALA A 4 9.05 5.59 -5.62
C ALA A 4 8.26 6.27 -6.75
N LYS A 5 6.96 6.01 -6.84
CA LYS A 5 6.07 6.67 -7.82
C LYS A 5 5.94 8.18 -7.56
N VAL A 6 5.87 8.61 -6.30
CA VAL A 6 5.87 10.04 -5.94
C VAL A 6 7.20 10.69 -6.31
N ALA A 7 8.33 10.08 -5.95
CA ALA A 7 9.66 10.58 -6.27
C ALA A 7 9.88 10.71 -7.78
N ALA A 8 9.52 9.69 -8.56
CA ALA A 8 9.64 9.73 -10.02
C ALA A 8 8.81 10.86 -10.65
N ASN A 9 7.59 11.09 -10.16
CA ASN A 9 6.76 12.20 -10.62
C ASN A 9 7.34 13.58 -10.26
N ALA A 10 7.93 13.72 -9.06
CA ALA A 10 8.60 14.95 -8.64
C ALA A 10 9.83 15.25 -9.51
N VAL A 11 10.70 14.25 -9.72
CA VAL A 11 11.88 14.40 -10.59
C VAL A 11 11.48 14.76 -12.02
N ARG A 12 10.47 14.10 -12.60
CA ARG A 12 9.98 14.46 -13.94
C ARG A 12 9.47 15.89 -13.99
N ALA A 13 8.69 16.32 -13.01
CA ALA A 13 8.14 17.68 -12.95
C ALA A 13 9.28 18.73 -12.89
N ASP A 14 10.27 18.50 -12.03
CA ASP A 14 11.43 19.38 -11.87
C ASP A 14 12.26 19.50 -13.16
N LEU A 15 12.54 18.37 -13.83
CA LEU A 15 13.34 18.34 -15.04
C LEU A 15 12.63 18.89 -16.29
N THR A 16 11.29 18.89 -16.31
CA THR A 16 10.51 19.21 -17.53
C THR A 16 9.63 20.44 -17.39
N GLY A 17 9.48 21.00 -16.18
CA GLY A 17 8.50 22.03 -15.88
C GLY A 17 7.05 21.53 -15.94
N SER A 18 6.82 20.22 -15.99
CA SER A 18 5.47 19.64 -15.99
C SER A 18 4.76 19.90 -14.65
N ARG A 19 3.42 19.87 -14.67
CA ARG A 19 2.62 19.99 -13.46
C ARG A 19 2.97 18.89 -12.45
N LEU A 20 3.33 19.31 -11.24
CA LEU A 20 3.46 18.44 -10.07
C LEU A 20 2.11 18.33 -9.36
N PHE A 21 1.65 17.09 -9.12
CA PHE A 21 0.44 16.82 -8.35
C PHE A 21 0.79 16.58 -6.88
N PRO A 22 -0.13 16.88 -5.94
CA PRO A 22 0.08 16.56 -4.53
C PRO A 22 0.40 15.09 -4.33
N ALA A 23 1.42 14.81 -3.50
CA ALA A 23 1.81 13.45 -3.19
C ALA A 23 0.70 12.72 -2.43
N ARG A 24 0.48 11.45 -2.77
CA ARG A 24 -0.39 10.53 -2.03
C ARG A 24 0.36 9.23 -1.85
N TYR A 25 0.26 8.65 -0.66
CA TYR A 25 0.89 7.39 -0.34
C TYR A 25 -0.12 6.37 0.15
N SER A 26 0.19 5.10 -0.05
CA SER A 26 -0.59 4.00 0.52
C SER A 26 0.34 2.85 0.90
N ASN A 27 -0.06 2.15 1.94
CA ASN A 27 0.57 0.91 2.38
C ASN A 27 -0.50 -0.10 2.75
N THR A 28 -0.21 -1.36 2.46
CA THR A 28 -0.86 -2.50 3.10
C THR A 28 0.18 -3.58 3.27
N CYS A 29 0.28 -4.12 4.47
CA CYS A 29 1.13 -5.24 4.82
C CYS A 29 0.23 -6.42 5.17
N TRP A 30 0.42 -7.54 4.48
CA TRP A 30 -0.20 -8.82 4.80
C TRP A 30 0.76 -9.64 5.66
N SER A 31 0.21 -10.47 6.53
CA SER A 31 0.95 -11.44 7.33
C SER A 31 0.18 -12.75 7.36
N LEU A 32 0.87 -13.85 7.09
CA LEU A 32 0.30 -15.18 7.18
C LEU A 32 0.56 -15.72 8.59
N ILE A 33 -0.50 -16.09 9.28
CA ILE A 33 -0.42 -16.75 10.59
C ILE A 33 -0.14 -18.25 10.38
N ALA A 34 -0.79 -18.83 9.38
CA ALA A 34 -0.68 -20.22 8.97
C ALA A 34 -0.99 -20.33 7.45
N PRO A 35 -0.83 -21.50 6.82
CA PRO A 35 -1.35 -21.73 5.47
C PRO A 35 -2.83 -21.35 5.39
N ASP A 36 -3.20 -20.58 4.38
CA ASP A 36 -4.56 -20.07 4.13
C ASP A 36 -5.16 -19.20 5.26
N ASP A 37 -4.34 -18.67 6.18
CA ASP A 37 -4.78 -17.81 7.30
C ASP A 37 -3.99 -16.48 7.27
N GLY A 38 -4.61 -15.45 6.68
CA GLY A 38 -4.00 -14.14 6.50
C GLY A 38 -4.67 -13.03 7.33
N VAL A 39 -3.84 -12.11 7.81
CA VAL A 39 -4.25 -10.83 8.39
C VAL A 39 -3.57 -9.68 7.66
N LYS A 40 -4.13 -8.47 7.75
CA LYS A 40 -3.54 -7.29 7.11
C LYS A 40 -3.68 -6.02 7.95
N VAL A 41 -2.77 -5.10 7.70
CA VAL A 41 -2.81 -3.72 8.20
C VAL A 41 -2.49 -2.79 7.05
N GLY A 42 -3.16 -1.65 6.96
CA GLY A 42 -2.91 -0.69 5.89
C GLY A 42 -3.43 0.70 6.19
N ALA A 43 -2.99 1.65 5.37
CA ALA A 43 -3.35 3.05 5.51
C ALA A 43 -3.10 3.84 4.22
N SER A 44 -3.81 4.96 4.11
CA SER A 44 -3.57 6.02 3.12
C SER A 44 -2.94 7.22 3.81
N TYR A 45 -2.00 7.88 3.15
CA TYR A 45 -1.24 8.99 3.71
C TYR A 45 -1.11 10.16 2.76
N GLN A 46 -0.88 11.34 3.33
CA GLN A 46 -0.59 12.57 2.61
C GLN A 46 0.53 13.35 3.32
N PRO A 47 1.20 14.30 2.64
CA PRO A 47 2.08 15.25 3.30
C PRO A 47 1.28 16.11 4.30
N GLY A 48 1.70 16.10 5.56
CA GLY A 48 1.34 17.09 6.58
C GLY A 48 2.32 18.26 6.60
N ALA A 49 2.23 19.11 7.63
CA ALA A 49 3.09 20.28 7.75
C ALA A 49 4.58 19.91 7.91
N ASP A 50 4.87 18.94 8.79
CA ASP A 50 6.24 18.56 9.15
C ASP A 50 6.58 17.10 8.81
N GLN A 51 5.58 16.27 8.54
CA GLN A 51 5.74 14.82 8.33
C GLN A 51 4.63 14.25 7.45
N ILE A 52 4.78 13.00 7.02
CA ILE A 52 3.70 12.27 6.33
C ILE A 52 2.66 11.83 7.37
N GLU A 53 1.40 12.17 7.13
CA GLU A 53 0.29 11.92 8.03
C GLU A 53 -0.68 10.87 7.47
N SER A 54 -1.20 10.03 8.35
CA SER A 54 -2.23 9.04 7.99
C SER A 54 -3.59 9.74 7.84
N VAL A 55 -4.23 9.54 6.69
CA VAL A 55 -5.57 10.04 6.38
C VAL A 55 -6.63 9.02 6.77
N SER A 56 -6.34 7.73 6.57
CA SER A 56 -7.21 6.61 6.95
C SER A 56 -6.37 5.37 7.17
N SER A 57 -6.82 4.49 8.08
CA SER A 57 -6.13 3.24 8.39
C SER A 57 -7.12 2.12 8.67
N PHE A 58 -6.65 0.88 8.53
CA PHE A 58 -7.37 -0.34 8.88
C PHE A 58 -6.40 -1.39 9.40
N ILE A 59 -6.90 -2.29 10.23
CA ILE A 59 -6.20 -3.48 10.71
C ILE A 59 -7.23 -4.61 10.84
N SER A 60 -6.84 -5.84 10.52
CA SER A 60 -7.65 -7.03 10.78
C SER A 60 -8.02 -7.10 12.26
N ASP A 61 -9.28 -7.40 12.54
CA ASP A 61 -9.78 -7.49 13.91
C ASP A 61 -9.43 -8.83 14.57
N VAL A 62 -9.32 -8.81 15.90
CA VAL A 62 -9.23 -10.06 16.67
C VAL A 62 -10.55 -10.81 16.54
N GLY A 63 -10.49 -12.07 16.16
CA GLY A 63 -11.66 -12.94 16.05
C GLY A 63 -12.36 -12.90 14.69
N GLU A 64 -11.74 -12.33 13.64
CA GLU A 64 -12.22 -12.47 12.26
C GLU A 64 -12.45 -13.94 11.90
N SER A 65 -13.52 -14.21 11.15
CA SER A 65 -13.88 -15.57 10.76
C SER A 65 -12.80 -16.23 9.90
N ALA A 66 -12.70 -17.56 9.95
CA ALA A 66 -11.76 -18.31 9.13
C ALA A 66 -11.94 -18.00 7.62
N ASP A 67 -13.18 -17.82 7.15
CA ASP A 67 -13.45 -17.42 5.77
C ASP A 67 -12.94 -16.02 5.42
N LEU A 68 -12.98 -15.07 6.36
CA LEU A 68 -12.41 -13.75 6.12
C LEU A 68 -10.87 -13.78 6.12
N ARG A 69 -10.26 -14.54 7.02
CA ARG A 69 -8.79 -14.69 7.06
C ARG A 69 -8.26 -15.42 5.83
N ARG A 70 -8.99 -16.42 5.33
CA ARG A 70 -8.68 -17.08 4.05
C ARG A 70 -8.76 -16.14 2.86
N ARG A 71 -9.83 -15.33 2.76
CA ARG A 71 -9.92 -14.31 1.69
C ARG A 71 -8.80 -13.27 1.77
N THR A 72 -8.39 -12.90 2.99
CA THR A 72 -7.27 -11.97 3.20
C THR A 72 -5.95 -12.59 2.74
N TYR A 73 -5.75 -13.89 2.94
CA TYR A 73 -4.63 -14.62 2.35
C TYR A 73 -4.70 -14.63 0.81
N GLU A 74 -5.85 -14.99 0.23
CA GLU A 74 -6.04 -15.01 -1.24
C GLU A 74 -5.74 -13.63 -1.87
N GLU A 75 -6.18 -12.55 -1.22
CA GLU A 75 -5.86 -11.16 -1.61
C GLU A 75 -4.34 -10.89 -1.57
N SER A 76 -3.62 -11.44 -0.59
CA SER A 76 -2.17 -11.25 -0.47
C SER A 76 -1.38 -11.85 -1.64
N ILE A 77 -1.87 -12.95 -2.21
CA ILE A 77 -1.26 -13.57 -3.39
C ILE A 77 -1.42 -12.65 -4.60
N GLY A 78 -2.64 -12.15 -4.83
CA GLY A 78 -2.90 -11.18 -5.89
C GLY A 78 -2.11 -9.88 -5.71
N TRP A 79 -1.94 -9.42 -4.47
CA TRP A 79 -1.08 -8.28 -4.18
C TRP A 79 0.38 -8.55 -4.56
N TYR A 80 0.93 -9.72 -4.19
CA TYR A 80 2.33 -10.06 -4.47
C TYR A 80 2.60 -10.15 -5.98
N GLU A 81 1.72 -10.81 -6.73
CA GLU A 81 1.80 -10.86 -8.19
C GLU A 81 1.69 -9.45 -8.79
N GLY A 82 0.72 -8.66 -8.35
CA GLY A 82 0.50 -7.31 -8.85
C GLY A 82 1.67 -6.36 -8.57
N ILE A 83 2.20 -6.36 -7.35
CA ILE A 83 3.28 -5.44 -6.97
C ILE A 83 4.62 -5.83 -7.61
N THR A 84 4.89 -7.12 -7.79
CA THR A 84 6.12 -7.56 -8.47
C THR A 84 6.07 -7.22 -9.96
N ALA A 85 4.94 -7.44 -10.63
CA ALA A 85 4.74 -7.02 -12.02
C ALA A 85 4.85 -5.49 -12.17
N ASP A 86 4.21 -4.71 -11.31
CA ASP A 86 4.23 -3.24 -11.38
C ASP A 86 5.62 -2.62 -11.05
N ILE A 87 6.52 -3.36 -10.42
CA ILE A 87 7.90 -2.90 -10.15
C ILE A 87 8.87 -3.37 -11.24
N PHE A 88 8.72 -4.61 -11.74
CA PHE A 88 9.76 -5.28 -12.53
C PHE A 88 9.33 -5.79 -13.91
N GLY A 89 8.02 -5.82 -14.20
CA GLY A 89 7.47 -6.26 -15.50
C GLY A 89 7.30 -5.12 -16.48
#